data_AF-A0A1X0R1W2-F1
#
_entry.id   AF-A0A1X0R1W2-F1
#
_cell.length_a   1.000
_cell.length_b   1.000
_cell.length_c   1.000
_cell.angle_alpha   90.00
_cell.angle_beta   90.00
_cell.angle_gamma   90.00
#
_symmetry.space_group_name_H-M   'P 1'
#
loop_
_entity.id
_entity.type
_entity.pdbx_description
1 polymer ?
#
loop_
_entity_poly.entity_id
_entity_poly.type
_entity_poly.pdbx_seq_one_letter_code
_entity_poly.pdbx_strand_id
1 'polypeptide(L)' 'YFGYPLHSVNHQLQAFLQELKIKVQRHSFLLKARGLSTRGTSIVANSLLLSKLWHVLIVVPAPKQWLQEICTIVRIFV' A
#
# COMPACT_ATOMS: atom_id res chain seq x y z
N TYR A 1 1.62 -11.68 -12.70
CA TYR A 1 2.69 -12.72 -12.61
C TYR A 1 3.55 -12.40 -11.39
N PHE A 2 3.79 -13.34 -10.46
CA PHE A 2 4.47 -13.09 -9.16
C PHE A 2 3.93 -11.92 -8.32
N GLY A 3 2.62 -11.65 -8.39
CA GLY A 3 1.99 -10.51 -7.69
C GLY A 3 2.07 -9.17 -8.43
N TYR A 4 2.73 -9.10 -9.58
CA TYR A 4 2.83 -7.92 -10.43
C TYR A 4 1.70 -7.85 -11.48
N PRO A 5 1.27 -6.64 -11.89
CA PRO A 5 0.26 -6.46 -12.93
C PRO A 5 0.82 -6.82 -14.30
N LEU A 6 0.14 -7.70 -15.02
CA LEU A 6 0.32 -7.85 -16.45
C LEU A 6 -0.54 -6.77 -17.11
N HIS A 7 0.09 -5.65 -17.47
CA HIS A 7 -0.60 -4.54 -18.10
C HIS A 7 -0.03 -4.30 -19.49
N SER A 8 -0.91 -4.39 -20.49
CA SER A 8 -0.64 -3.91 -21.85
C SER A 8 -1.33 -2.56 -22.10
N VAL A 9 -2.26 -2.18 -21.21
CA VAL A 9 -3.05 -0.94 -21.28
C VAL A 9 -3.07 -0.24 -19.91
N ASN A 10 -3.05 1.10 -19.91
CA ASN A 10 -3.04 1.93 -18.70
C ASN A 10 -4.19 1.65 -17.72
N HIS A 11 -5.37 1.28 -18.22
CA HIS A 11 -6.52 0.95 -17.38
C HIS A 11 -6.25 -0.27 -16.47
N GLN A 12 -5.54 -1.29 -16.96
CA GLN A 12 -5.19 -2.48 -16.16
C GLN A 12 -4.24 -2.11 -15.03
N LEU A 13 -3.29 -1.21 -15.31
CA LEU A 13 -2.37 -0.69 -14.31
C LEU A 13 -3.11 0.12 -13.23
N GLN A 14 -4.01 1.01 -13.64
CA GLN A 14 -4.82 1.80 -12.70
C GLN A 14 -5.73 0.93 -11.83
N ALA A 15 -6.38 -0.08 -12.41
CA ALA A 15 -7.19 -1.03 -11.68
C ALA A 15 -6.36 -1.79 -10.63
N PHE A 16 -5.16 -2.26 -11.02
CA PHE A 16 -4.24 -2.92 -10.08
C PHE A 16 -3.81 -2.00 -8.93
N LEU A 17 -3.40 -0.77 -9.24
CA LEU A 17 -3.00 0.21 -8.22
C LEU A 17 -4.17 0.56 -7.28
N GLN A 18 -5.38 0.63 -7.80
CA GLN A 18 -6.58 0.87 -7.01
C GLN A 18 -6.89 -0.31 -6.07
N GLU A 19 -6.81 -1.55 -6.56
CA GLU A 19 -6.94 -2.73 -5.70
C GLU A 19 -5.87 -2.78 -4.61
N LEU A 20 -4.62 -2.44 -4.95
CA LEU A 20 -3.50 -2.39 -4.02
C LEU A 20 -3.77 -1.36 -2.91
N LYS A 21 -4.24 -0.17 -3.27
CA LYS A 21 -4.66 0.87 -2.32
C LYS A 21 -5.77 0.39 -1.39
N ILE A 22 -6.81 -0.25 -1.93
CA ILE A 22 -7.91 -0.80 -1.13
C ILE A 22 -7.39 -1.86 -0.14
N LYS A 23 -6.48 -2.74 -0.58
CA LYS A 23 -5.85 -3.74 0.30
C LYS A 23 -5.06 -3.09 1.44
N VAL A 24 -4.24 -2.08 1.14
CA VAL A 24 -3.48 -1.33 2.16
C VAL A 24 -4.43 -0.67 3.16
N GLN A 25 -5.46 0.03 2.67
CA GLN A 25 -6.43 0.69 3.53
C GLN A 25 -7.16 -0.29 4.46
N ARG A 26 -7.59 -1.44 3.94
CA ARG A 26 -8.23 -2.50 4.75
C ARG A 26 -7.28 -3.04 5.81
N HIS A 27 -6.03 -3.34 5.45
CA HIS A 27 -5.05 -3.83 6.42
C HIS A 27 -4.72 -2.79 7.49
N SER A 28 -4.52 -1.52 7.10
CA SER A 28 -4.32 -0.42 8.05
C SER A 28 -5.48 -0.30 9.03
N PHE A 29 -6.73 -0.36 8.54
CA PHE A 29 -7.91 -0.29 9.41
C PHE A 29 -7.98 -1.47 10.40
N LEU A 30 -7.79 -2.70 9.91
CA LEU A 30 -7.81 -3.91 10.77
C LEU A 30 -6.69 -3.91 11.81
N LEU A 31 -5.51 -3.42 11.45
CA LEU A 31 -4.36 -3.34 12.35
C LEU A 31 -4.53 -2.21 13.37
N LYS A 32 -5.18 -1.10 13.00
CA LYS A 32 -5.46 0.02 13.90
C LYS A 32 -6.40 -0.40 15.03
N ALA A 33 -7.37 -1.28 14.73
CA ALA A 33 -8.29 -1.84 15.72
C ALA A 33 -7.59 -2.68 16.81
N ARG A 34 -6.32 -3.06 16.64
CA ARG A 34 -5.56 -3.86 17.62
C ARG A 34 -4.98 -3.05 18.78
N GLY A 35 -5.13 -1.73 18.79
CA GLY A 35 -4.69 -0.88 19.91
C GLY A 35 -3.18 -0.92 20.17
N LEU A 36 -2.37 -1.09 19.12
CA LEU A 36 -0.92 -1.12 19.24
C LEU A 36 -0.35 0.24 19.70
N SER A 37 0.76 0.21 20.42
CA SER A 37 1.51 1.44 20.73
C SER A 37 2.06 2.08 19.44
N THR A 38 2.39 3.36 19.46
CA THR A 38 2.96 4.08 18.30
C THR A 38 4.23 3.41 17.74
N ARG A 39 5.05 2.81 18.62
CA ARG A 39 6.21 2.02 18.19
C ARG A 39 5.78 0.72 17.50
N GLY A 40 4.77 0.04 18.04
CA GLY A 40 4.20 -1.17 17.45
C GLY A 40 3.54 -0.91 16.10
N THR A 41 2.76 0.17 15.95
CA THR A 41 2.16 0.57 14.68
C THR A 41 3.23 0.92 13.65
N SER A 42 4.29 1.63 14.03
CA SER A 42 5.41 1.96 13.15
C SER A 42 6.15 0.71 12.62
N ILE A 43 6.43 -0.26 13.49
CA ILE A 43 7.07 -1.53 13.08
C ILE A 43 6.16 -2.28 12.10
N VAL A 44 4.88 -2.38 12.42
CA VAL A 44 3.88 -3.04 11.58
C VAL A 44 3.73 -2.33 10.22
N ALA A 45 3.69 -1.00 10.21
CA ALA A 45 3.61 -0.22 8.99
C ALA A 45 4.82 -0.49 8.08
N ASN A 46 6.03 -0.47 8.63
CA ASN A 46 7.25 -0.70 7.87
C ASN A 46 7.32 -2.13 7.31
N SER A 47 7.11 -3.14 8.16
CA SER A 47 7.31 -4.54 7.78
C SER A 47 6.17 -5.13 6.96
N LEU A 48 4.91 -4.73 7.18
CA LEU A 48 3.76 -5.35 6.50
C LEU A 48 3.17 -4.50 5.37
N LEU A 49 3.20 -3.18 5.47
CA LEU A 49 2.60 -2.30 4.46
C LEU A 49 3.69 -1.78 3.49
N LEU A 50 4.69 -1.08 4.02
CA LEU A 50 5.69 -0.38 3.20
C LEU A 50 6.64 -1.34 2.49
N SER A 51 7.11 -2.40 3.15
CA SER A 51 7.97 -3.41 2.51
C SER A 51 7.29 -4.05 1.30
N LYS A 52 6.01 -4.44 1.42
CA LYS A 52 5.24 -5.02 0.30
C LYS A 52 5.03 -4.02 -0.84
N LEU A 53 4.72 -2.77 -0.50
CA LEU A 53 4.54 -1.70 -1.49
C LEU A 53 5.84 -1.39 -2.24
N TRP A 54 6.98 -1.36 -1.53
CA TRP A 54 8.29 -1.14 -2.12
C TRP A 54 8.59 -2.18 -3.20
N HIS A 55 8.37 -3.47 -2.92
CA HIS A 55 8.58 -4.54 -3.90
C HIS A 55 7.74 -4.38 -5.17
N VAL A 56 6.57 -3.76 -5.09
CA VAL A 56 5.72 -3.47 -6.25
C VAL A 56 6.22 -2.23 -7.00
N LEU A 57 6.56 -1.16 -6.27
CA LEU A 57 6.95 0.14 -6.84
C LEU A 57 8.28 0.11 -7.60
N ILE A 58 9.17 -0.84 -7.29
CA ILE A 58 10.41 -1.02 -8.07
C ILE A 58 10.15 -1.55 -9.50
N VAL A 59 9.01 -2.22 -9.74
CA VAL A 59 8.66 -2.81 -11.04
C VAL A 59 7.56 -2.00 -11.76
N VAL A 60 6.68 -1.35 -11.01
CA VAL A 60 5.45 -0.75 -11.53
C VAL A 60 5.49 0.78 -11.39
N PRO A 61 5.35 1.55 -12.49
CA PRO A 61 5.26 2.99 -12.41
C PRO A 61 3.94 3.40 -11.73
N ALA A 62 4.04 4.10 -10.60
CA ALA A 62 2.88 4.63 -9.89
C ALA A 62 2.77 6.16 -10.08
N PRO A 63 1.57 6.71 -10.34
CA PRO A 63 1.37 8.16 -10.37
C PRO A 63 1.72 8.82 -9.03
N LYS A 64 2.28 10.03 -9.07
CA LYS A 64 2.65 10.79 -7.86
C LYS A 64 1.46 10.99 -6.90
N GLN A 65 0.28 11.25 -7.46
CA GLN A 65 -0.95 11.39 -6.68
C GLN A 65 -1.28 10.11 -5.91
N TRP A 66 -1.15 8.95 -6.55
CA TRP A 66 -1.41 7.65 -5.91
C TRP A 66 -0.43 7.41 -4.75
N LEU A 67 0.85 7.75 -4.92
CA LEU A 67 1.85 7.67 -3.85
C LEU A 67 1.50 8.59 -2.66
N GLN A 68 1.03 9.81 -2.92
CA GLN A 68 0.60 10.74 -1.87
C GLN A 68 -0.59 10.19 -1.06
N GLU A 69 -1.55 9.55 -1.74
CA GLU A 69 -2.69 8.92 -1.08
C GLU A 69 -2.26 7.76 -0.17
N ILE A 70 -1.35 6.90 -0.63
CA ILE A 70 -0.79 5.81 0.18
C ILE A 70 -0.04 6.35 1.40
N CYS A 71 0.82 7.36 1.21
CA CYS A 71 1.52 8.01 2.32
C CYS A 71 0.54 8.58 3.35
N THR A 72 -0.58 9.14 2.90
CA THR A 72 -1.65 9.66 3.78
C THR A 72 -2.30 8.52 4.57
N ILE A 73 -2.63 7.40 3.92
CA ILE A 73 -3.21 6.22 4.58
C ILE A 73 -2.26 5.67 5.66
N VAL A 74 -0.96 5.57 5.36
CA VAL A 74 0.03 5.07 6.32
C VAL A 74 0.22 6.05 7.49
N ARG A 75 0.23 7.37 7.23
CA ARG A 75 0.29 8.39 8.30
C ARG A 75 -0.92 8.39 9.21
N ILE A 76 -2.12 8.11 8.69
CA ILE A 76 -3.33 7.99 9.52
C ILE A 76 -3.29 6.70 10.36
N PHE A 77 -2.62 5.66 9.86
CA PHE A 77 -2.51 4.38 10.56
C PHE A 77 -1.56 4.43 11.76
N VAL A 78 -0.36 5.00 11.58
CA VAL A 78 0.69 5.10 12.62
C VAL A 78 0.25 6.01 13.75
#